data_AF-A0A0D0GR99-F1
#
_entry.id   AF-A0A0D0GR99-F1
#
_cell.length_a   1.000
_cell.length_b   1.000
_cell.length_c   1.000
_cell.angle_alpha   90.00
_cell.angle_beta   90.00
_cell.angle_gamma   90.00
#
_symmetry.space_group_name_H-M   'P 1'
#
loop_
_entity.id
_entity.type
_entity.pdbx_description
1 polymer ?
#
loop_
_entity_poly.entity_id
_entity_poly.type
_entity_poly.pdbx_seq_one_letter_code
_entity_poly.pdbx_strand_id
1 'polypeptide(L)'
;MKKNKIIFWLATGIIVLWEGVMPLATMLFAPEYVNAGTKSLGYPDYFAYTLVICKVLGVFTIAYSKTPAKLREWAYAGLTFNLIFAFISHTCVDKNIGFMLLPLVILGILAVSYLYRDKISAA
;
A
#
# COMPACT_ATOMS: atom_id res chain seq x y z
N MET A 1 -8.61 -23.60 7.26
CA MET A 1 -8.57 -22.53 8.30
C MET A 1 -7.16 -22.03 8.61
N LYS A 2 -6.24 -22.86 9.16
CA LYS A 2 -4.87 -22.42 9.50
C LYS A 2 -4.05 -21.90 8.32
N LYS A 3 -4.06 -22.61 7.17
CA LYS A 3 -3.34 -22.20 5.95
C LYS A 3 -3.80 -20.84 5.42
N ASN A 4 -5.11 -20.61 5.34
CA ASN A 4 -5.68 -19.33 4.88
C ASN A 4 -5.27 -18.18 5.80
N LYS A 5 -5.28 -18.41 7.12
CA LYS A 5 -4.83 -17.43 8.12
C LYS A 5 -3.35 -17.07 7.95
N ILE A 6 -2.49 -18.05 7.69
CA ILE A 6 -1.07 -17.82 7.42
C ILE A 6 -0.89 -16.99 6.14
N ILE A 7 -1.57 -17.35 5.05
CA ILE A 7 -1.48 -16.63 3.77
C ILE A 7 -1.92 -15.17 3.94
N PHE A 8 -3.05 -14.93 4.62
CA PHE A 8 -3.52 -13.59 4.92
C PHE A 8 -2.49 -12.78 5.70
N TRP A 9 -1.98 -13.31 6.82
CA TRP A 9 -1.04 -12.54 7.66
C TRP A 9 0.32 -12.34 6.99
N LEU A 10 0.78 -13.26 6.14
CA LEU A 10 1.96 -13.04 5.31
C LEU A 10 1.75 -11.89 4.32
N ALA A 11 0.66 -11.93 3.55
CA ALA A 11 0.35 -10.88 2.58
C ALA A 11 0.14 -9.52 3.27
N THR A 12 -0.67 -9.47 4.33
CA THR A 12 -0.90 -8.26 5.12
C THR A 12 0.38 -7.74 5.77
N GLY A 13 1.25 -8.61 6.27
CA GLY A 13 2.55 -8.23 6.83
C GLY A 13 3.44 -7.54 5.80
N ILE A 14 3.48 -8.06 4.57
CA ILE A 14 4.21 -7.43 3.46
C ILE A 14 3.60 -6.05 3.12
N ILE A 15 2.27 -5.94 3.05
CA ILE A 15 1.60 -4.65 2.80
C ILE A 15 1.90 -3.63 3.91
N VAL A 16 1.83 -4.04 5.18
CA VAL A 16 2.15 -3.17 6.31
C VAL A 16 3.60 -2.69 6.23
N LEU A 17 4.54 -3.58 5.90
CA LEU A 17 5.94 -3.23 5.77
C LEU A 17 6.17 -2.27 4.59
N TRP A 18 5.64 -2.61 3.41
CA TRP A 18 5.92 -1.92 2.14
C TRP A 18 5.17 -0.60 2.00
N GLU A 19 3.88 -0.59 2.29
CA GLU A 19 3.03 0.61 2.12
C GLU A 19 2.99 1.47 3.40
N GLY A 20 3.30 0.91 4.58
CA GLY A 20 3.24 1.64 5.85
C GLY A 20 4.61 1.96 6.43
N VAL A 21 5.31 0.93 6.91
CA VAL A 21 6.50 1.09 7.76
C VAL A 21 7.64 1.74 6.99
N MET A 22 7.95 1.27 5.78
CA MET A 22 9.07 1.84 5.01
C MET A 22 8.84 3.31 4.64
N PRO A 23 7.69 3.71 4.05
CA PRO A 23 7.46 5.11 3.73
C PRO A 23 7.41 6.01 4.98
N LEU A 24 6.85 5.51 6.10
CA LEU A 24 6.86 6.24 7.37
C LEU A 24 8.28 6.40 7.93
N ALA A 25 9.09 5.34 7.89
CA ALA A 25 10.48 5.39 8.33
C ALA A 25 11.29 6.36 7.46
N THR A 26 11.09 6.36 6.14
CA THR A 26 11.69 7.36 5.25
C THR A 26 11.27 8.77 5.65
N MET A 27 9.97 9.02 5.88
CA MET A 27 9.48 10.32 6.30
C MET A 27 10.09 10.80 7.63
N LEU A 28 10.29 9.91 8.61
CA LEU A 28 10.77 10.27 9.95
C LEU A 28 12.29 10.35 10.07
N PHE A 29 13.01 9.47 9.38
CA PHE A 29 14.46 9.28 9.58
C PHE A 29 15.31 9.64 8.36
N ALA A 30 14.72 9.79 7.18
CA ALA A 30 15.42 10.12 5.94
C ALA A 30 14.53 11.02 5.03
N PRO A 31 14.03 12.16 5.53
CA PRO A 31 13.00 12.96 4.87
C PRO A 31 13.41 13.47 3.48
N GLU A 32 14.71 13.60 3.21
CA GLU A 32 15.26 13.95 1.90
C GLU A 32 14.93 12.94 0.79
N TYR A 33 14.53 11.70 1.15
CA TYR A 33 14.13 10.67 0.21
C TYR A 33 12.61 10.45 0.14
N VAL A 34 11.80 11.18 0.91
CA VAL A 34 10.34 10.96 0.99
C VAL A 34 9.64 11.13 -0.37
N ASN A 35 10.16 12.03 -1.21
CA ASN A 35 9.63 12.33 -2.53
C ASN A 35 10.34 11.55 -3.65
N ALA A 36 11.25 10.62 -3.35
CA ALA A 36 12.06 9.95 -4.37
C ALA A 36 11.22 9.24 -5.44
N GLY A 37 10.10 8.63 -5.05
CA GLY A 37 9.17 7.98 -5.98
C GLY A 37 8.21 8.93 -6.72
N THR A 38 8.11 10.19 -6.32
CA THR A 38 7.15 11.16 -6.88
C THR A 38 7.81 12.34 -7.58
N LYS A 39 9.10 12.58 -7.32
CA LYS A 39 9.84 13.74 -7.83
C LYS A 39 10.02 13.70 -9.34
N SER A 40 10.36 12.55 -9.92
CA SER A 40 10.45 12.37 -11.38
C SER A 40 9.10 12.55 -12.08
N LEU A 41 8.00 12.38 -11.34
CA LEU A 41 6.63 12.52 -11.84
C LEU A 41 6.15 13.98 -11.85
N GLY A 42 6.91 14.91 -11.26
CA GLY A 42 6.54 16.32 -11.15
C GLY A 42 5.49 16.60 -10.07
N TYR A 43 5.22 15.65 -9.17
CA TYR A 43 4.30 15.90 -8.05
C TYR A 43 4.94 16.84 -7.01
N PRO A 44 4.15 17.77 -6.43
CA PRO A 44 4.63 18.66 -5.38
C PRO A 44 4.91 17.88 -4.09
N ASP A 45 5.85 18.36 -3.27
CA ASP A 45 6.31 17.63 -2.07
C ASP A 45 5.17 17.31 -1.08
N TYR A 46 4.22 18.23 -0.88
CA TYR A 46 3.08 18.00 0.02
C TYR A 46 2.29 16.74 -0.36
N PHE A 47 2.25 16.38 -1.65
CA PHE A 47 1.57 15.18 -2.12
C PHE A 47 2.24 13.92 -1.58
N ALA A 48 3.58 13.85 -1.63
CA ALA A 48 4.35 12.72 -1.10
C ALA A 48 4.09 12.52 0.40
N TYR A 49 4.19 13.58 1.20
CA TYR A 49 3.93 13.51 2.64
C TYR A 49 2.49 13.09 2.95
N THR A 50 1.51 13.72 2.28
CA THR A 50 0.09 13.38 2.46
C THR A 50 -0.16 11.93 2.10
N LEU A 51 0.44 11.45 1.01
CA LEU A 51 0.30 10.08 0.55
C LEU A 51 0.86 9.08 1.57
N VAL A 52 2.04 9.35 2.15
CA VAL A 52 2.61 8.50 3.22
C VAL A 52 1.65 8.39 4.40
N ILE A 53 1.08 9.50 4.87
CA ILE A 53 0.13 9.52 5.99
C ILE A 53 -1.11 8.67 5.64
N CYS A 54 -1.69 8.87 4.45
CA CYS A 54 -2.84 8.10 3.99
C CYS A 54 -2.54 6.60 3.90
N LYS A 55 -1.35 6.20 3.40
CA LYS A 55 -0.94 4.80 3.34
C LYS A 55 -0.82 4.18 4.73
N VAL A 56 -0.18 4.88 5.67
CA VAL A 56 -0.04 4.42 7.06
C VAL A 56 -1.41 4.18 7.70
N LEU A 57 -2.34 5.12 7.55
CA LEU A 57 -3.72 4.96 8.03
C LEU A 57 -4.42 3.77 7.35
N GLY A 58 -4.24 3.61 6.04
CA GLY A 58 -4.78 2.48 5.28
C GLY A 58 -4.27 1.12 5.78
N VAL A 59 -2.95 0.95 5.91
CA VAL A 59 -2.41 -0.34 6.36
C VAL A 59 -2.74 -0.62 7.83
N PHE A 60 -2.78 0.40 8.69
CA PHE A 60 -3.21 0.25 10.07
C PHE A 60 -4.67 -0.23 10.14
N THR A 61 -5.53 0.37 9.33
CA THR A 61 -6.95 0.01 9.19
C THR A 61 -7.12 -1.46 8.76
N ILE A 62 -6.28 -1.96 7.85
CA ILE A 62 -6.29 -3.36 7.41
C ILE A 62 -5.77 -4.32 8.49
N ALA A 63 -4.67 -3.97 9.15
CA ALA A 63 -4.00 -4.84 10.12
C ALA A 63 -4.74 -4.93 11.46
N TYR A 64 -5.45 -3.87 11.85
CA TYR A 64 -6.15 -3.81 13.12
C TYR A 64 -7.43 -4.66 13.10
N SER A 65 -7.49 -5.67 13.97
CA SER A 65 -8.56 -6.67 13.97
C SER A 65 -9.94 -6.13 14.32
N LYS A 66 -10.02 -5.03 15.08
CA LYS A 66 -11.29 -4.42 15.51
C LYS A 66 -11.79 -3.30 14.58
N THR A 67 -11.12 -3.06 13.45
CA THR A 67 -11.57 -2.05 12.48
C THR A 67 -12.96 -2.40 11.92
N PRO A 68 -13.92 -1.44 11.86
CA PRO A 68 -15.20 -1.64 11.18
C PRO A 68 -15.04 -2.10 9.73
N ALA A 69 -15.92 -3.00 9.26
CA ALA A 69 -15.81 -3.58 7.91
C ALA A 69 -15.78 -2.51 6.80
N LYS A 70 -16.64 -1.48 6.88
CA LYS A 70 -16.71 -0.39 5.90
C LYS A 70 -15.40 0.39 5.77
N LEU A 71 -14.78 0.76 6.90
CA LEU A 71 -13.48 1.46 6.88
C LEU A 71 -12.38 0.60 6.27
N ARG A 72 -12.45 -0.71 6.47
CA ARG A 72 -11.51 -1.65 5.87
C ARG A 72 -11.64 -1.71 4.36
N GLU A 73 -12.87 -1.74 3.84
CA GLU A 73 -13.09 -1.65 2.38
C GLU A 73 -12.54 -0.34 1.81
N TRP A 74 -12.71 0.78 2.53
CA TRP A 74 -12.11 2.07 2.11
C TRP A 74 -10.59 2.01 2.07
N ALA A 75 -9.95 1.37 3.06
CA ALA A 75 -8.50 1.20 3.07
C ALA A 75 -8.01 0.34 1.90
N TYR A 76 -8.67 -0.79 1.62
CA TYR A 76 -8.35 -1.61 0.45
C TYR A 76 -8.54 -0.87 -0.86
N ALA A 77 -9.66 -0.15 -1.02
CA ALA A 77 -9.92 0.64 -2.22
C ALA A 77 -8.89 1.77 -2.41
N GLY A 78 -8.58 2.50 -1.33
CA GLY A 78 -7.60 3.59 -1.37
C GLY A 78 -6.20 3.14 -1.76
N LEU A 79 -5.70 2.05 -1.16
CA LEU A 79 -4.41 1.47 -1.53
C LEU A 79 -4.42 0.90 -2.96
N THR A 80 -5.53 0.30 -3.38
CA THR A 80 -5.69 -0.21 -4.75
C THR A 80 -5.57 0.91 -5.78
N PHE A 81 -6.33 1.99 -5.62
CA PHE A 81 -6.24 3.14 -6.52
C PHE A 81 -4.88 3.80 -6.48
N ASN A 82 -4.26 3.91 -5.30
CA ASN A 82 -2.90 4.44 -5.20
C ASN A 82 -1.90 3.66 -6.05
N LEU A 83 -1.91 2.32 -5.96
CA LEU A 83 -0.99 1.46 -6.69
C LEU A 83 -1.24 1.50 -8.20
N ILE A 84 -2.51 1.55 -8.62
CA ILE A 84 -2.89 1.72 -10.03
C ILE A 84 -2.37 3.06 -10.56
N PHE A 85 -2.60 4.16 -9.84
CA PHE A 85 -2.14 5.48 -10.27
C PHE A 85 -0.62 5.62 -10.22
N ALA A 86 0.07 4.95 -9.30
CA ALA A 86 1.53 4.89 -9.30
C ALA A 86 2.05 4.23 -10.59
N PHE A 87 1.49 3.07 -10.98
CA PHE A 87 1.83 2.41 -12.24
C PHE A 87 1.56 3.31 -13.45
N ILE A 88 0.38 3.93 -13.53
CA ILE A 88 0.02 4.83 -14.64
C ILE A 88 0.98 6.03 -14.69
N SER A 89 1.27 6.66 -13.54
CA SER A 89 2.14 7.83 -13.49
C SER A 89 3.55 7.52 -14.00
N HIS A 90 4.17 6.44 -13.51
CA HIS A 90 5.49 6.02 -14.01
C HIS A 90 5.43 5.60 -15.48
N THR A 91 4.36 4.96 -15.94
CA THR A 91 4.20 4.60 -17.36
C THR A 91 4.11 5.83 -18.27
N CYS A 92 3.38 6.86 -17.83
CA CYS A 92 3.11 8.05 -18.65
C CYS A 92 4.23 9.10 -18.60
N VAL A 93 4.91 9.25 -17.46
CA VAL A 93 5.84 10.36 -17.23
C VAL A 93 7.31 9.95 -17.39
N ASP A 94 7.82 9.08 -16.51
CA ASP A 94 9.26 8.78 -16.46
C ASP A 94 9.67 7.46 -17.17
N LYS A 95 8.71 6.58 -17.46
CA LYS A 95 8.88 5.26 -18.09
C LYS A 95 9.89 4.38 -17.38
N ASN A 96 10.06 4.55 -16.07
CA ASN A 96 10.97 3.73 -15.29
C ASN A 96 10.35 2.34 -15.04
N ILE A 97 10.89 1.31 -15.70
CA ILE A 97 10.37 -0.07 -15.62
C ILE A 97 10.27 -0.58 -14.18
N GLY A 98 11.26 -0.26 -13.33
CA GLY A 98 11.26 -0.67 -11.93
C GLY A 98 10.11 -0.07 -11.16
N PHE A 99 9.90 1.24 -11.29
CA PHE A 99 8.80 1.96 -10.65
C PHE A 99 7.43 1.69 -11.27
N MET A 100 7.37 1.16 -12.50
CA MET A 100 6.15 0.67 -13.11
C MET A 100 5.75 -0.70 -12.54
N LEU A 101 6.65 -1.67 -12.53
CA LEU A 101 6.30 -3.05 -12.19
C LEU A 101 6.05 -3.23 -10.69
N LEU A 102 6.79 -2.51 -9.84
CA LEU A 102 6.71 -2.68 -8.40
C LEU A 102 5.29 -2.43 -7.84
N PRO A 103 4.57 -1.33 -8.18
CA PRO A 103 3.18 -1.15 -7.76
C PRO A 103 2.24 -2.31 -8.15
N LEU A 104 2.46 -2.95 -9.31
CA LEU A 104 1.64 -4.09 -9.74
C LEU A 104 1.89 -5.34 -8.89
N VAL A 105 3.15 -5.59 -8.49
CA VAL A 105 3.48 -6.70 -7.58
C VAL A 105 2.82 -6.48 -6.22
N ILE A 106 2.93 -5.27 -5.67
CA ILE A 106 2.32 -4.91 -4.39
C ILE A 106 0.79 -4.99 -4.48
N LEU A 107 0.20 -4.58 -5.61
CA LEU A 107 -1.23 -4.70 -5.85
C LEU A 107 -1.69 -6.17 -5.87
N GLY A 108 -0.90 -7.06 -6.47
CA GLY A 108 -1.17 -8.51 -6.41
C GLY A 108 -1.17 -9.05 -4.98
N ILE A 109 -0.22 -8.60 -4.15
CA ILE A 109 -0.15 -8.98 -2.73
C ILE A 109 -1.34 -8.42 -1.94
N LEU A 110 -1.75 -7.17 -2.22
CA LEU A 110 -2.93 -6.56 -1.62
C LEU A 110 -4.20 -7.33 -1.98
N ALA A 111 -4.34 -7.76 -3.24
CA ALA A 111 -5.45 -8.59 -3.69
C ALA A 111 -5.46 -9.95 -2.98
N VAL A 112 -4.30 -10.59 -2.78
CA VAL A 112 -4.19 -11.84 -2.00
C VAL A 112 -4.63 -11.60 -0.55
N SER A 113 -4.17 -10.51 0.08
CA SER A 113 -4.61 -10.13 1.43
C SER A 113 -6.13 -9.97 1.50
N TYR A 114 -6.74 -9.28 0.55
CA TYR A 114 -8.19 -9.10 0.46
C TYR A 114 -8.95 -10.44 0.33
N LEU A 115 -8.60 -11.26 -0.66
CA LEU A 115 -9.32 -12.51 -0.95
C LEU A 115 -9.21 -13.54 0.18
N TYR A 116 -8.09 -13.58 0.89
CA TYR A 116 -7.90 -14.51 2.01
C TYR A 116 -8.50 -14.00 3.32
N ARG A 117 -8.76 -12.70 3.44
CA ARG A 117 -9.50 -12.15 4.58
C ARG A 117 -10.91 -12.71 4.66
N ASP A 118 -11.66 -12.67 3.56
CA ASP A 118 -13.06 -13.12 3.55
C ASP A 118 -13.16 -14.60 3.95
N LYS A 119 -12.17 -15.40 3.55
CA LYS A 119 -12.04 -16.82 3.93
C LYS A 119 -11.73 -17.06 5.41
N ILE A 120 -11.30 -16.03 6.16
CA ILE A 120 -11.06 -16.09 7.60
C ILE A 120 -12.24 -15.49 8.37
N SER A 121 -12.95 -14.51 7.79
CA SER A 121 -14.14 -13.93 8.42
C SER A 121 -15.41 -14.79 8.24
N ALA A 122 -15.46 -15.65 7.21
CA ALA A 122 -16.58 -16.57 6.96
C ALA A 122 -16.44 -17.94 7.67
N ALA A 123 -15.38 -18.14 8.47
CA ALA A 123 -15.05 -19.41 9.14
C ALA A 123 -14.95 -19.22 10.66
#